data_AF-A0A1V5X7A1-F1
#
_entry.id   AF-A0A1V5X7A1-F1
#
_cell.length_a   1.000
_cell.length_b   1.000
_cell.length_c   1.000
_cell.angle_alpha   90.00
_cell.angle_beta   90.00
_cell.angle_gamma   90.00
#
_symmetry.space_group_name_H-M   'P 1'
#
loop_
_entity.id
_entity.type
_entity.pdbx_description
1 polymer ?
#
loop_
_entity_poly.entity_id
_entity_poly.type
_entity_poly.pdbx_seq_one_letter_code
_entity_poly.pdbx_strand_id
1 'polypeptide(L)'
;MKKITFLVIFLVYFSLVMADETLTITTYYPSPYGSYRELQWGNIPNSRGRLLADQGASIELGGSGKPYIAFSNDMSSDFDARIVLEGNNELFFDGITRLNACTGVLYYGGTTYCPQCYYVSSFEATASTSGAMVCCMIDNPPADSGC
;
A
#
# COMPACT_ATOMS: atom_id res chain seq x y z
N MET A 1 -47.11 -25.85 1.07
CA MET A 1 -46.49 -25.65 2.41
C MET A 1 -45.08 -26.24 2.53
N LYS A 2 -44.81 -27.50 2.16
CA LYS A 2 -43.48 -28.14 2.34
C LYS A 2 -42.29 -27.41 1.68
N LYS A 3 -42.46 -26.77 0.51
CA LYS A 3 -41.39 -26.04 -0.19
C LYS A 3 -40.95 -24.75 0.52
N ILE A 4 -41.89 -24.09 1.21
CA ILE A 4 -41.60 -22.83 1.94
C ILE A 4 -40.80 -23.16 3.20
N THR A 5 -41.16 -24.23 3.91
CA THR A 5 -40.43 -24.68 5.10
C THR A 5 -38.97 -25.04 4.78
N PHE A 6 -38.72 -25.69 3.64
CA PHE A 6 -37.36 -26.02 3.22
C PHE A 6 -36.52 -24.78 2.90
N LEU A 7 -37.09 -23.79 2.20
CA LEU A 7 -36.40 -22.53 1.89
C LEU A 7 -36.04 -21.76 3.16
N VAL A 8 -36.95 -21.69 4.13
CA VAL A 8 -36.70 -20.99 5.41
C VAL A 8 -35.60 -21.69 6.20
N ILE A 9 -35.63 -23.03 6.29
CA ILE A 9 -34.57 -23.80 6.96
C ILE A 9 -33.22 -23.59 6.26
N PHE A 10 -33.20 -23.62 4.93
CA PHE A 10 -31.98 -23.42 4.15
C PHE A 10 -31.38 -22.02 4.35
N LEU A 11 -32.21 -20.97 4.35
CA LEU A 11 -31.75 -19.59 4.56
C LEU A 11 -31.20 -19.37 5.98
N VAL A 12 -31.86 -19.94 7.00
CA VAL A 12 -31.37 -19.87 8.39
C VAL A 12 -30.05 -20.61 8.55
N TYR A 13 -29.91 -21.79 7.93
CA TYR A 13 -28.67 -22.55 7.99
C TYR A 13 -27.52 -21.82 7.29
N PHE A 14 -27.79 -21.17 6.17
CA PHE A 14 -26.77 -20.45 5.39
C PHE A 14 -26.26 -19.18 6.12
N SER A 15 -27.13 -18.49 6.86
CA SER A 15 -26.71 -17.33 7.66
C SER A 15 -25.78 -17.68 8.84
N LEU A 16 -25.71 -18.94 9.27
CA LEU A 16 -24.85 -19.37 10.38
C LEU A 16 -23.42 -19.72 9.95
N VAL A 17 -23.11 -19.78 8.66
CA VAL A 17 -21.81 -20.26 8.15
C VAL A 17 -20.83 -19.11 7.84
N MET A 18 -21.26 -17.85 7.95
CA MET A 18 -20.39 -16.69 7.72
C MET A 18 -19.75 -16.26 9.05
N ALA A 19 -18.59 -16.83 9.37
CA ALA A 19 -17.79 -16.41 10.51
C ALA A 19 -16.61 -15.58 10.02
N ASP A 20 -16.50 -14.34 10.50
CA ASP A 20 -15.29 -13.53 10.35
C ASP A 20 -14.22 -14.07 11.30
N GLU A 21 -13.05 -14.44 10.76
CA GLU A 21 -11.90 -14.83 11.56
C GLU A 21 -10.98 -13.63 11.80
N THR A 22 -10.69 -13.34 13.06
CA THR A 22 -9.62 -12.39 13.44
C THR A 22 -8.42 -13.21 13.90
N LEU A 23 -7.35 -13.21 13.10
CA LEU A 23 -6.08 -13.83 13.48
C LEU A 23 -5.17 -12.80 14.17
N THR A 24 -5.02 -12.90 15.49
CA THR A 24 -4.07 -12.08 16.25
C THR A 24 -2.76 -12.86 16.44
N ILE A 25 -1.68 -12.40 15.81
CA ILE A 25 -0.33 -12.96 16.02
C ILE A 25 0.35 -12.13 17.13
N THR A 26 0.44 -12.70 18.33
CA THR A 26 1.21 -12.10 19.43
C THR A 26 2.61 -12.70 19.47
N THR A 27 3.62 -11.88 19.20
CA THR A 27 5.02 -12.28 19.34
C THR A 27 5.60 -11.64 20.62
N TYR A 28 6.13 -12.46 21.53
CA TYR A 28 6.79 -11.96 22.73
C TYR A 28 8.28 -11.71 22.45
N TYR A 29 8.86 -10.70 23.11
CA TYR A 29 10.31 -10.50 23.15
C TYR A 29 10.86 -10.82 24.55
N PRO A 30 11.92 -11.66 24.67
CA PRO A 30 12.52 -12.46 23.60
C PRO A 30 11.63 -13.66 23.24
N SER A 31 11.50 -13.95 21.94
CA SER A 31 10.70 -15.09 21.48
C SER A 31 11.44 -16.39 21.84
N PRO A 32 10.82 -17.30 22.62
CA PRO A 32 11.48 -18.55 23.04
C PRO A 32 11.81 -19.49 21.86
N TYR A 33 11.19 -19.26 20.69
CA TYR A 33 11.41 -20.04 19.46
C TYR A 33 11.97 -19.21 18.30
N GLY A 34 12.48 -18.00 18.57
CA GLY A 34 13.05 -17.10 17.55
C GLY A 34 12.03 -16.17 16.87
N SER A 35 12.52 -15.24 16.06
CA SER A 35 11.67 -14.34 15.26
C SER A 35 11.12 -15.06 14.02
N TYR A 36 9.89 -14.71 13.61
CA TYR A 36 9.35 -15.18 12.34
C TYR A 36 10.19 -14.63 11.18
N ARG A 37 10.67 -15.52 10.31
CA ARG A 37 11.47 -15.15 9.14
C ARG A 37 10.61 -14.70 7.95
N GLU A 38 9.36 -15.16 7.91
CA GLU A 38 8.46 -14.93 6.79
C GLU A 38 6.99 -14.99 7.22
N LEU A 39 6.17 -14.08 6.69
CA LEU A 39 4.71 -14.14 6.71
C LEU A 39 4.21 -13.99 5.26
N GLN A 40 3.45 -14.96 4.76
CA GLN A 40 2.91 -14.97 3.39
C GLN A 40 1.38 -14.80 3.40
N TRP A 41 0.84 -14.10 2.40
CA TRP A 41 -0.60 -13.95 2.18
C TRP A 41 -0.97 -13.96 0.69
N GLY A 42 -2.27 -14.06 0.43
CA GLY A 42 -2.85 -14.22 -0.91
C GLY A 42 -2.79 -15.68 -1.34
N ASN A 43 -3.85 -16.45 -1.09
CA ASN A 43 -3.89 -17.88 -1.42
C ASN A 43 -4.38 -18.15 -2.86
N ILE A 44 -4.04 -17.25 -3.80
CA ILE A 44 -4.38 -17.40 -5.21
C ILE A 44 -3.14 -17.83 -6.00
N PRO A 45 -3.29 -18.65 -7.07
CA PRO A 45 -2.17 -19.02 -7.92
C PRO A 45 -1.40 -17.79 -8.39
N ASN A 46 -0.07 -17.84 -8.27
CA ASN A 46 0.84 -16.76 -8.64
C ASN A 46 0.69 -15.48 -7.81
N SER A 47 0.39 -15.53 -6.51
CA SER A 47 0.58 -14.39 -5.60
C SER A 47 2.03 -14.34 -5.06
N ARG A 48 2.46 -13.15 -4.62
CA ARG A 48 3.76 -12.95 -3.95
C ARG A 48 3.68 -12.06 -2.72
N GLY A 49 2.51 -11.96 -2.08
CA GLY A 49 2.34 -11.16 -0.86
C GLY A 49 3.15 -11.76 0.29
N ARG A 50 4.22 -11.08 0.72
CA ARG A 50 5.04 -11.54 1.85
C ARG A 50 5.75 -10.42 2.61
N LEU A 51 5.94 -10.64 3.90
CA LEU A 51 6.88 -9.92 4.76
C LEU A 51 8.05 -10.85 5.04
N LEU A 52 9.27 -10.42 4.74
CA LEU A 52 10.48 -11.23 4.84
C LEU A 52 11.49 -10.57 5.77
N ALA A 53 12.19 -11.36 6.58
CA ALA A 53 13.38 -10.92 7.32
C ALA A 53 14.66 -11.07 6.48
N ASP A 54 14.58 -10.77 5.18
CA ASP A 54 15.73 -10.74 4.27
C ASP A 54 16.39 -9.35 4.30
N GLN A 55 16.81 -8.79 3.17
CA GLN A 55 17.67 -7.60 2.97
C GLN A 55 17.31 -6.34 3.79
N GLY A 56 17.43 -6.39 5.12
CA GLY A 56 16.98 -5.32 6.02
C GLY A 56 15.49 -5.35 6.36
N ALA A 57 14.83 -6.50 6.21
CA ALA A 57 13.37 -6.70 6.27
C ALA A 57 12.60 -6.04 5.11
N SER A 58 11.92 -6.86 4.29
CA SER A 58 11.23 -6.42 3.09
C SER A 58 9.74 -6.76 3.08
N ILE A 59 9.00 -6.00 2.28
CA ILE A 59 7.66 -6.31 1.83
C ILE A 59 7.72 -6.59 0.32
N GLU A 60 7.31 -7.79 -0.09
CA GLU A 60 7.17 -8.14 -1.51
C GLU A 60 5.67 -8.24 -1.83
N LEU A 61 5.28 -7.55 -2.91
CA LEU A 61 3.93 -7.58 -3.46
C LEU A 61 4.05 -7.93 -4.95
N GLY A 62 3.24 -8.88 -5.43
CA GLY A 62 3.26 -9.25 -6.83
C GLY A 62 2.30 -10.36 -7.18
N GLY A 63 2.22 -10.64 -8.48
CA GLY A 63 1.47 -11.77 -9.00
C GLY A 63 0.91 -11.56 -10.39
N SER A 64 -0.23 -12.19 -10.68
CA SER A 64 -0.93 -12.04 -11.98
C SER A 64 -1.64 -10.69 -12.16
N GLY A 65 -1.78 -9.89 -11.09
CA GLY A 65 -2.34 -8.54 -11.11
C GLY A 65 -1.31 -7.46 -10.80
N LYS A 66 -1.75 -6.19 -10.84
CA LYS A 66 -0.93 -5.04 -10.42
C LYS A 66 -0.89 -4.99 -8.90
N PRO A 67 0.27 -5.19 -8.25
CA PRO A 67 0.37 -5.06 -6.81
C PRO A 67 0.22 -3.60 -6.39
N TYR A 68 -0.45 -3.38 -5.25
CA TYR A 68 -0.66 -2.04 -4.70
C TYR A 68 -0.65 -2.02 -3.16
N ILE A 69 -0.41 -0.84 -2.61
CA ILE A 69 -0.74 -0.46 -1.23
C ILE A 69 -1.81 0.60 -1.32
N ALA A 70 -2.99 0.33 -0.78
CA ALA A 70 -4.13 1.24 -0.80
C ALA A 70 -4.37 1.84 0.59
N PHE A 71 -4.84 3.09 0.60
CA PHE A 71 -5.24 3.84 1.78
C PHE A 71 -6.67 4.31 1.56
N SER A 72 -7.52 4.08 2.55
CA SER A 72 -8.88 4.62 2.61
C SER A 72 -9.13 5.16 4.01
N ASN A 73 -9.82 6.29 4.11
CA ASN A 73 -10.29 6.89 5.36
C ASN A 73 -11.81 6.77 5.54
N ASP A 74 -12.48 6.12 4.59
CA ASP A 74 -13.91 5.81 4.67
C ASP A 74 -14.25 4.43 4.06
N MET A 75 -15.52 4.03 4.20
CA MET A 75 -16.03 2.74 3.69
C MET A 75 -16.81 2.90 2.37
N SER A 76 -16.84 4.11 1.81
CA SER A 76 -17.64 4.47 0.64
C SER A 76 -16.85 4.38 -0.66
N SER A 77 -15.52 4.51 -0.59
CA SER A 77 -14.59 4.29 -1.69
C SER A 77 -13.79 2.99 -1.48
N ASP A 78 -13.31 2.41 -2.58
CA ASP A 78 -12.33 1.30 -2.52
C ASP A 78 -10.97 1.80 -2.01
N PHE A 79 -10.64 3.06 -2.32
CA PHE A 79 -9.42 3.74 -1.88
C PHE A 79 -9.56 5.26 -2.07
N ASP A 80 -8.85 6.02 -1.24
CA ASP A 80 -8.59 7.45 -1.45
C ASP A 80 -7.22 7.71 -2.08
N ALA A 81 -6.23 6.85 -1.80
CA ALA A 81 -4.89 6.93 -2.39
C ALA A 81 -4.27 5.55 -2.55
N ARG A 82 -3.40 5.38 -3.56
CA ARG A 82 -2.68 4.11 -3.81
C ARG A 82 -1.25 4.33 -4.28
N ILE A 83 -0.39 3.41 -3.92
CA ILE A 83 0.91 3.17 -4.55
C ILE A 83 0.79 1.89 -5.36
N VAL A 84 1.01 1.95 -6.67
CA VAL A 84 0.76 0.84 -7.61
C VAL A 84 2.01 0.58 -8.44
N LEU A 85 2.39 -0.68 -8.63
CA LEU A 85 3.35 -1.04 -9.69
C LEU A 85 2.58 -1.16 -11.01
N GLU A 86 2.61 -0.08 -11.80
CA GLU A 86 1.84 0.03 -13.05
C GLU A 86 2.47 -0.78 -14.18
N GLY A 87 3.80 -0.87 -14.17
CA GLY A 87 4.62 -1.59 -15.13
C GLY A 87 6.00 -1.94 -14.60
N ASN A 88 6.85 -2.49 -15.46
CA ASN A 88 8.24 -2.82 -15.08
C ASN A 88 9.01 -1.54 -14.76
N ASN A 89 9.49 -1.43 -13.52
CA ASN A 89 10.19 -0.25 -13.02
C ASN A 89 9.33 1.03 -13.03
N GLU A 90 8.00 0.90 -13.04
CA GLU A 90 7.07 2.03 -13.09
C GLU A 90 6.15 2.01 -11.87
N LEU A 91 6.41 2.95 -10.96
CA LEU A 91 5.59 3.19 -9.78
C LEU A 91 4.61 4.32 -10.06
N PHE A 92 3.32 4.06 -9.84
CA PHE A 92 2.24 5.00 -10.04
C PHE A 92 1.56 5.33 -8.70
N PHE A 93 1.27 6.60 -8.49
CA PHE A 93 0.50 7.09 -7.36
C PHE A 93 -0.89 7.53 -7.84
N ASP A 94 -1.93 6.87 -7.35
CA ASP A 94 -3.34 7.08 -7.71
C ASP A 94 -4.13 7.70 -6.56
N GLY A 95 -5.24 8.39 -6.87
CA GLY A 95 -6.11 9.04 -5.89
C GLY A 95 -5.52 10.30 -5.23
N ILE A 96 -4.24 10.60 -5.49
CA ILE A 96 -3.58 11.81 -5.01
C ILE A 96 -3.93 12.98 -5.93
N THR A 97 -4.56 14.02 -5.38
CA THR A 97 -4.72 15.30 -6.10
C THR A 97 -3.34 15.91 -6.32
N ARG A 98 -2.84 15.83 -7.55
CA ARG A 98 -1.57 16.44 -7.95
C ARG A 98 -1.83 17.89 -8.35
N LEU A 99 -1.17 18.84 -7.71
CA LEU A 99 -1.07 20.18 -8.26
C LEU A 99 -0.09 20.22 -9.42
N ASN A 100 -0.48 20.91 -10.49
CA ASN A 100 0.33 21.09 -11.69
C ASN A 100 1.54 22.03 -11.51
N ALA A 101 1.82 22.52 -10.29
CA ALA A 101 3.01 23.29 -9.98
C ALA A 101 4.13 22.37 -9.46
N CYS A 102 4.77 21.67 -10.38
CA CYS A 102 5.94 20.87 -10.09
C CYS A 102 7.22 21.59 -10.54
N THR A 103 8.27 21.48 -9.73
CA THR A 103 9.61 21.94 -10.06
C THR A 103 10.59 20.77 -9.99
N GLY A 104 11.47 20.67 -10.98
CA GLY A 104 12.62 19.77 -10.89
C GLY A 104 13.64 20.34 -9.91
N VAL A 105 14.07 19.54 -8.95
CA VAL A 105 15.14 19.86 -8.00
C VAL A 105 16.31 18.93 -8.29
N LEU A 106 17.36 19.47 -8.90
CA LEU A 106 18.58 18.73 -9.21
C LEU A 106 19.33 18.38 -7.93
N TYR A 107 19.99 17.22 -7.93
CA TYR A 107 20.94 16.87 -6.89
C TYR A 107 22.21 16.25 -7.47
N TYR A 108 23.34 16.64 -6.87
CA TYR A 108 24.68 16.20 -7.24
C TYR A 108 25.43 15.74 -5.99
N GLY A 109 25.66 14.43 -5.86
CA GLY A 109 26.57 13.87 -4.84
C GLY A 109 26.27 14.24 -3.37
N GLY A 110 25.02 14.51 -3.00
CA GLY A 110 24.65 14.92 -1.64
C GLY A 110 23.15 14.79 -1.37
N THR A 111 22.72 15.22 -0.17
CA THR A 111 21.30 15.20 0.23
C THR A 111 20.57 16.39 -0.36
N THR A 112 19.40 16.16 -0.95
CA THR A 112 18.52 17.18 -1.50
C THR A 112 17.13 17.03 -0.89
N TYR A 113 16.33 18.09 -0.91
CA TYR A 113 14.98 18.11 -0.35
C TYR A 113 14.08 18.94 -1.26
N CYS A 114 12.79 18.58 -1.30
CA CYS A 114 11.81 19.49 -1.87
C CYS A 114 11.67 20.75 -1.01
N PRO A 115 11.35 21.91 -1.61
CA PRO A 115 11.04 23.10 -0.84
C PRO A 115 9.89 22.85 0.15
N GLN A 116 9.79 23.69 1.19
CA GLN A 116 8.66 23.68 2.09
C GLN A 116 7.36 23.79 1.28
N CYS A 117 6.36 22.95 1.61
CA CYS A 117 5.07 22.85 0.92
C CYS A 117 5.09 22.12 -0.43
N TYR A 118 6.13 21.33 -0.67
CA TYR A 118 6.22 20.44 -1.82
C TYR A 118 6.39 19.00 -1.35
N TYR A 119 5.82 18.06 -2.08
CA TYR A 119 6.07 16.62 -1.92
C TYR A 119 6.90 16.10 -3.11
N VAL A 120 7.66 15.02 -2.88
CA VAL A 120 8.38 14.34 -3.97
C VAL A 120 7.37 13.54 -4.78
N SER A 121 7.14 13.91 -6.03
CA SER A 121 6.26 13.19 -6.95
C SER A 121 6.98 12.10 -7.75
N SER A 122 8.26 12.29 -8.08
CA SER A 122 9.06 11.29 -8.78
C SER A 122 10.55 11.55 -8.59
N PHE A 123 11.35 10.52 -8.88
CA PHE A 123 12.81 10.61 -8.96
C PHE A 123 13.22 10.33 -10.41
N GLU A 124 13.94 11.26 -11.02
CA GLU A 124 14.50 11.13 -12.36
C GLU A 124 15.99 10.87 -12.23
N ALA A 125 16.40 9.60 -12.27
CA ALA A 125 17.80 9.23 -12.22
C ALA A 125 18.43 9.43 -13.61
N THR A 126 19.40 10.35 -13.72
CA THR A 126 20.16 10.58 -14.96
C THR A 126 21.54 9.90 -14.96
N ALA A 127 22.15 9.64 -13.80
CA ALA A 127 23.41 8.90 -13.65
C ALA A 127 23.65 8.43 -12.19
N SER A 128 24.69 7.62 -11.95
CA SER A 128 25.03 7.09 -10.61
C SER A 128 25.38 8.16 -9.55
N THR A 129 25.67 9.39 -9.97
CA THR A 129 26.08 10.50 -9.09
C THR A 129 25.18 11.73 -9.19
N SER A 130 24.16 11.72 -10.06
CA SER A 130 23.27 12.87 -10.27
C SER A 130 21.88 12.46 -10.73
N GLY A 131 20.88 13.20 -10.27
CA GLY A 131 19.49 13.03 -10.69
C GLY A 131 18.68 14.29 -10.39
N ALA A 132 17.38 14.19 -10.64
CA ALA A 132 16.41 15.19 -10.24
C ALA A 132 15.32 14.56 -9.37
N MET A 133 14.77 15.34 -8.45
CA MET A 133 13.49 15.05 -7.82
C MET A 133 12.45 15.97 -8.43
N VAL A 134 11.30 15.44 -8.81
CA VAL A 134 10.16 16.28 -9.18
C VAL A 134 9.41 16.59 -7.90
N CYS A 135 9.48 17.85 -7.49
CA CYS A 135 8.81 18.36 -6.30
C CYS A 135 7.53 19.07 -6.73
N CYS A 136 6.37 18.62 -6.26
CA CYS A 136 5.07 19.24 -6.59
C CYS A 136 4.47 19.92 -5.37
N MET A 137 3.88 21.10 -5.56
CA MET A 137 3.27 21.87 -4.48
C MET A 137 2.07 21.11 -3.87
N ILE A 138 1.84 21.25 -2.57
CA ILE A 138 0.66 20.70 -1.89
C ILE A 138 -0.53 21.64 -2.10
N ASP A 139 -1.66 21.09 -2.55
CA ASP A 139 -2.92 21.84 -2.65
C ASP A 139 -3.66 21.81 -1.31
N ASN A 140 -4.15 22.96 -0.85
CA ASN A 140 -4.83 23.10 0.45
C ASN A 140 -4.11 22.38 1.59
N PRO A 141 -2.89 22.82 1.92
CA PRO A 141 -2.18 22.24 3.05
C PRO A 141 -3.03 22.31 4.34
N PRO A 142 -2.88 21.35 5.27
CA PRO A 142 -3.58 21.40 6.54
C PRO A 142 -3.34 22.75 7.23
N ALA A 143 -4.38 23.31 7.85
CA ALA A 143 -4.23 24.49 8.70
C ALA A 143 -3.10 24.22 9.72
N ASP A 144 -2.21 25.20 9.89
CA ASP A 144 -1.03 25.15 10.77
C ASP A 144 0.14 24.28 10.29
N SER A 145 0.14 23.78 9.04
CA SER A 145 1.26 22.99 8.52
C SER A 145 2.52 23.81 8.17
N GLY A 146 2.45 25.14 8.27
CA GLY A 146 3.49 26.04 7.75
C GLY A 146 3.49 26.11 6.21
N CYS A 147 2.44 25.55 5.62
CA CYS A 147 2.00 25.69 4.25
C CYS A 147 0.60 26.34 4.30
#